data_AF-H1BEM9-F1
#
_entry.id   AF-H1BEM9-F1
#
_cell.length_a   1.000
_cell.length_b   1.000
_cell.length_c   1.000
_cell.angle_alpha   90.00
_cell.angle_beta   90.00
_cell.angle_gamma   90.00
#
_symmetry.space_group_name_H-M   'P 1'
#
loop_
_entity.id
_entity.type
_entity.pdbx_description
1 polymer ?
#
loop_
_entity_poly.entity_id
_entity_poly.type
_entity_poly.pdbx_seq_one_letter_code
_entity_poly.pdbx_strand_id
1 'polypeptide(L)'
;MYYDVGRSGLRKNGRTSYKKMIEDGLEGKFDYIITKSVSKFARNTLDILKDVRELRKHNVYFDKEKIDTARADSFEKYKCEIGHESKDETR
;
A
#
# COMPACT_ATOMS: atom_id res chain seq x y z
N MET A 1 6.07 -10.79 -10.72
CA MET A 1 6.09 -11.01 -9.25
C MET A 1 7.22 -10.16 -8.67
N TYR A 2 6.92 -9.26 -7.75
CA TYR A 2 7.90 -8.35 -7.15
C TYR A 2 8.21 -8.82 -5.73
N TYR A 3 9.49 -8.88 -5.37
CA TYR A 3 9.92 -9.27 -4.04
C TYR A 3 11.06 -8.37 -3.56
N ASP A 4 10.95 -7.92 -2.31
CA ASP A 4 11.99 -7.18 -1.61
C ASP A 4 12.42 -8.01 -0.39
N VAL A 5 13.65 -8.51 -0.41
CA VAL A 5 14.18 -9.38 0.64
C VAL A 5 14.79 -8.51 1.74
N GLY A 6 14.04 -8.30 2.83
CA GLY A 6 14.54 -7.57 3.99
C GLY A 6 15.38 -8.48 4.90
N ARG A 7 16.70 -8.52 4.73
CA ARG A 7 17.61 -8.92 5.82
C ARG A 7 17.86 -7.69 6.70
N SER A 8 17.35 -7.76 7.93
CA SER A 8 17.53 -6.86 9.08
C SER A 8 17.17 -5.38 8.90
N GLY A 9 16.40 -4.88 9.87
CA GLY A 9 16.03 -3.47 9.96
C GLY A 9 17.25 -2.59 10.22
N LEU A 10 17.58 -1.72 9.27
CA LEU A 10 18.19 -0.41 9.55
C LEU A 10 18.27 0.54 8.35
N ARG A 11 18.04 0.08 7.10
CA ARG A 11 18.29 0.93 5.91
C ARG A 11 17.09 1.05 4.98
N LYS A 12 16.88 2.28 4.46
CA LYS A 12 15.87 2.65 3.44
C LYS A 12 16.15 2.05 2.04
N ASN A 13 17.24 1.28 1.86
CA ASN A 13 17.79 0.87 0.55
C ASN A 13 17.30 -0.49 -0.01
N GLY A 14 16.17 -1.01 0.45
CA GLY A 14 15.69 -2.36 0.06
C GLY A 14 14.35 -2.41 -0.68
N ARG A 15 13.85 -1.29 -1.22
CA ARG A 15 12.51 -1.21 -1.86
C ARG A 15 12.56 -0.93 -3.37
N THR A 16 13.59 -1.44 -4.04
CA THR A 16 13.75 -1.22 -5.48
C THR A 16 12.64 -1.92 -6.24
N SER A 17 12.24 -3.12 -5.80
CA SER A 17 11.14 -3.86 -6.44
C SER A 17 9.79 -3.23 -6.16
N TYR A 18 9.54 -2.71 -4.96
CA TYR A 18 8.33 -1.94 -4.66
C TYR A 18 8.18 -0.71 -5.56
N LYS A 19 9.23 0.12 -5.67
CA LYS A 19 9.18 1.30 -6.54
C LYS A 19 8.91 0.92 -7.99
N LYS A 20 9.59 -0.12 -8.48
CA LYS A 20 9.37 -0.63 -9.82
C LYS A 20 7.95 -1.17 -10.01
N MET A 21 7.37 -1.81 -9.00
CA MET A 21 5.96 -2.22 -9.03
C MET A 21 5.05 -1.01 -9.18
N ILE A 22 5.23 0.05 -8.38
CA ILE A 22 4.40 1.26 -8.51
C ILE A 22 4.55 1.89 -9.90
N GLU A 23 5.77 2.02 -10.40
CA GLU A 23 6.06 2.55 -11.75
C GLU A 23 5.43 1.70 -12.86
N ASP A 24 5.61 0.38 -12.81
CA ASP A 24 4.98 -0.56 -13.74
C ASP A 24 3.43 -0.49 -13.67
N GLY A 25 2.89 -0.21 -12.49
CA GLY A 25 1.47 0.08 -12.28
C GLY A 25 1.06 1.38 -12.97
N LEU A 26 1.80 2.47 -12.79
CA LEU A 26 1.54 3.76 -13.44
C LEU A 26 1.66 3.68 -14.97
N GLU A 27 2.56 2.84 -15.49
CA GLU A 27 2.69 2.54 -16.92
C GLU A 27 1.56 1.64 -17.45
N GLY A 28 0.71 1.08 -16.58
CA GLY A 28 -0.41 0.21 -16.96
C GLY A 28 0.02 -1.19 -17.39
N LYS A 29 1.16 -1.69 -16.90
CA LYS A 29 1.62 -3.06 -17.21
C LYS A 29 0.79 -4.14 -16.51
N PHE A 30 0.03 -3.78 -15.49
CA PHE A 30 -0.90 -4.66 -14.79
C PHE A 30 -2.07 -3.87 -14.20
N ASP A 31 -3.23 -4.51 -14.05
CA ASP A 31 -4.45 -3.86 -13.55
C ASP A 31 -4.72 -4.09 -12.06
N TYR A 32 -4.05 -5.08 -11.47
CA TYR A 32 -4.35 -5.55 -10.12
C TYR A 32 -3.09 -5.90 -9.33
N ILE A 33 -2.98 -5.35 -8.11
CA ILE A 33 -1.89 -5.63 -7.16
C ILE A 33 -2.47 -6.45 -6.00
N ILE A 34 -1.84 -7.58 -5.72
CA ILE A 34 -2.18 -8.42 -4.56
C ILE A 34 -1.02 -8.39 -3.59
N THR A 35 -1.31 -8.02 -2.35
CA THR A 35 -0.34 -8.02 -1.25
C THR A 35 -0.89 -8.80 -0.06
N LYS A 36 0.02 -9.41 0.71
CA LYS A 36 -0.38 -10.19 1.88
C LYS A 36 -0.95 -9.32 2.99
N SER A 37 -0.38 -8.13 3.20
CA SER A 37 -0.88 -7.20 4.20
C SER A 37 -0.51 -5.77 3.88
N VAL A 38 -1.23 -4.83 4.49
CA VAL A 38 -0.97 -3.38 4.42
C VAL A 38 0.47 -3.05 4.80
N SER A 39 0.99 -3.65 5.88
CA SER A 39 2.37 -3.42 6.36
C SER A 39 3.45 -3.94 5.39
N LYS A 40 3.11 -4.90 4.51
CA LYS A 40 4.02 -5.36 3.45
C LYS A 40 4.02 -4.42 2.26
N PHE A 41 2.90 -3.75 2.02
CA PHE A 41 2.75 -2.77 0.95
C PHE A 41 3.54 -1.50 1.28
N ALA A 42 3.20 -0.78 2.35
CA ALA A 42 3.97 0.40 2.76
C ALA A 42 4.28 0.40 4.26
N ARG A 43 5.22 1.27 4.65
CA ARG A 43 5.58 1.48 6.07
C ARG A 43 4.77 2.59 6.74
N ASN A 44 4.27 3.54 5.95
CA ASN A 44 3.50 4.67 6.44
C ASN A 44 2.15 4.67 5.75
N THR A 45 1.12 5.00 6.51
CA THR A 45 -0.23 5.08 5.98
C THR A 45 -0.41 6.21 4.96
N LEU A 46 0.27 7.33 5.15
CA LEU A 46 0.23 8.45 4.20
C LEU A 46 0.74 8.04 2.82
N ASP A 47 1.78 7.18 2.76
CA ASP A 47 2.33 6.69 1.50
C ASP A 47 1.33 5.76 0.80
N ILE A 48 0.61 4.91 1.55
CA ILE A 48 -0.44 4.04 1.00
C ILE A 48 -1.55 4.88 0.36
N LEU A 49 -2.00 5.92 1.05
CA LEU A 49 -3.06 6.80 0.54
C LEU A 49 -2.63 7.56 -0.71
N LYS A 50 -1.35 7.90 -0.84
CA LYS A 50 -0.80 8.52 -2.05
C LYS A 50 -0.72 7.50 -3.19
N ASP A 51 -0.07 6.37 -2.96
CA ASP A 51 0.15 5.33 -3.97
C ASP A 51 -1.19 4.80 -4.51
N VAL A 52 -2.18 4.55 -3.64
CA VAL A 52 -3.53 4.11 -4.06
C VAL A 52 -4.28 5.20 -4.84
N ARG A 53 -4.05 6.49 -4.54
CA ARG A 53 -4.65 7.59 -5.31
C ARG A 53 -4.02 7.72 -6.69
N GLU A 54 -2.71 7.58 -6.78
CA GLU A 54 -1.97 7.62 -8.05
C GLU A 54 -2.31 6.40 -8.91
N LEU A 55 -2.41 5.24 -8.28
CA LEU A 55 -2.84 3.99 -8.88
C LEU A 55 -4.36 3.91 -9.07
N ARG A 56 -5.13 5.00 -9.10
CA ARG A 56 -6.62 4.96 -9.18
C ARG A 56 -7.21 4.14 -10.34
N LYS A 57 -6.42 3.87 -11.39
CA LYS A 57 -6.81 3.00 -12.51
C LYS A 57 -6.55 1.51 -12.26
N HIS A 58 -5.79 1.20 -11.21
CA HIS A 58 -5.35 -0.13 -10.81
C HIS A 58 -5.87 -0.42 -9.40
N ASN A 59 -6.25 -1.67 -9.19
CA ASN A 59 -6.85 -2.07 -7.92
C ASN A 59 -5.82 -2.79 -7.07
N VAL A 60 -5.76 -2.45 -5.78
CA VAL A 60 -4.90 -3.07 -4.77
C VAL A 60 -5.76 -3.85 -3.78
N TYR A 61 -5.40 -5.12 -3.57
CA TYR A 61 -6.04 -6.02 -2.61
C TYR A 61 -5.10 -6.46 -1.51
N PHE A 62 -5.57 -6.32 -0.28
CA PHE A 62 -4.86 -6.69 0.95
C PHE A 62 -5.50 -7.95 1.54
N ASP A 63 -4.80 -9.08 1.48
CA ASP A 63 -5.37 -10.38 1.85
C ASP A 63 -5.61 -10.53 3.37
N LYS A 64 -4.72 -10.02 4.21
CA LYS A 64 -4.84 -10.14 5.68
C LYS A 64 -5.95 -9.25 6.23
N GLU A 65 -6.06 -8.02 5.73
CA GLU A 65 -7.05 -7.05 6.16
C GLU A 65 -8.38 -7.20 5.40
N LYS A 66 -8.41 -8.02 4.33
CA LYS A 66 -9.56 -8.21 3.42
C LYS A 66 -10.09 -6.89 2.86
N ILE A 67 -9.16 -5.99 2.53
CA ILE A 67 -9.46 -4.68 1.96
C ILE A 67 -9.20 -4.74 0.47
N ASP A 68 -10.18 -4.33 -0.31
CA ASP A 68 -10.06 -4.10 -1.74
C ASP A 68 -10.23 -2.60 -2.00
N THR A 69 -9.24 -1.98 -2.63
CA THR A 69 -9.31 -0.55 -3.00
C THR A 69 -10.25 -0.29 -4.18
N ALA A 70 -10.60 -1.32 -4.96
CA ALA A 70 -11.66 -1.25 -5.97
C ALA A 70 -13.05 -1.07 -5.35
N ARG A 71 -13.23 -1.56 -4.11
CA ARG A 71 -14.49 -1.49 -3.37
C ARG A 71 -14.47 -0.28 -2.47
N ALA A 72 -15.31 0.71 -2.79
CA ALA A 72 -15.45 1.93 -2.00
C ALA A 72 -15.71 1.62 -0.51
N ASP A 73 -16.59 0.67 -0.21
CA ASP A 73 -16.96 0.29 1.16
C ASP A 73 -15.76 -0.17 2.00
N SER A 74 -14.92 -1.04 1.43
CA SER A 74 -13.74 -1.57 2.13
C SER A 74 -12.66 -0.50 2.31
N PHE A 75 -12.50 0.38 1.32
CA PHE A 75 -11.50 1.44 1.38
C PHE A 75 -11.90 2.60 2.30
N GLU A 76 -13.19 2.94 2.40
CA GLU A 76 -13.69 3.91 3.37
C GLU A 76 -13.51 3.43 4.81
N LYS A 77 -13.75 2.15 5.06
CA LYS A 77 -13.45 1.54 6.37
C LYS A 77 -11.97 1.69 6.73
N TYR A 78 -11.08 1.41 5.79
CA TYR A 78 -9.64 1.59 5.99
C TYR A 78 -9.26 3.05 6.27
N LYS A 79 -9.82 4.01 5.53
CA LYS A 79 -9.64 5.45 5.78
C LYS A 79 -10.08 5.88 7.18
N CYS A 80 -11.15 5.28 7.69
CA CYS A 80 -11.64 5.57 9.03
C CYS A 80 -10.65 5.06 10.10
N GLU A 81 -10.16 3.81 9.97
CA GLU A 81 -9.18 3.22 10.90
C GLU A 81 -7.91 4.06 11.01
N ILE A 82 -7.38 4.53 9.88
CA ILE A 82 -6.16 5.34 9.86
C ILE A 82 -6.38 6.82 10.22
N GLY A 83 -7.59 7.32 10.02
CA GLY A 83 -8.01 8.62 10.54
C GLY A 83 -8.05 8.67 12.07
N HIS A 84 -8.25 7.52 12.73
CA HIS A 84 -8.17 7.42 14.18
C HIS A 84 -6.72 7.44 14.70
N GLU A 85 -5.77 6.78 14.03
CA GLU A 85 -4.34 6.80 14.42
C GLU A 85 -3.71 8.20 14.35
N SER A 86 -4.27 9.10 13.54
CA SER A 86 -3.76 10.47 13.36
C SER A 86 -4.07 11.42 14.53
N LYS A 87 -4.84 10.98 15.54
CA LYS A 87 -5.17 11.81 16.72
C LYS A 87 -4.34 11.50 17.97
N ASP A 88 -3.55 10.43 17.97
CA ASP A 88 -2.78 10.03 19.16
C ASP A 88 -1.33 10.53 19.16
N GLU A 89 -0.83 11.13 18.08
CA GLU A 89 0.56 11.63 17.98
C GLU A 89 0.69 13.15 18.24
N THR A 90 -0.13 13.68 19.15
CA THR A 90 0.11 14.98 19.79
C THR A 90 -0.28 14.89 21.25
N ARG A 91 0.58 14.25 22.05
CA ARG A 91 0.60 14.42 23.48
C ARG A 91 2.01 14.28 24.04
#